data_AF-A0A925T0F9-F1
#
_entry.id   AF-A0A925T0F9-F1
#
_cell.length_a   1.000
_cell.length_b   1.000
_cell.length_c   1.000
_cell.angle_alpha   90.00
_cell.angle_beta   90.00
_cell.angle_gamma   90.00
#
_symmetry.space_group_name_H-M   'P 1'
#
loop_
_entity.id
_entity.type
_entity.pdbx_description
1 polymer ?
#
loop_
_entity_poly.entity_id
_entity_poly.type
_entity_poly.pdbx_seq_one_letter_code
_entity_poly.pdbx_strand_id
1 'polypeptide(L)'
;MVVSNANNLTSTPRPARRRLYVVAAFGGVLVACAAVVLFINLSRFDEPLDPALAALETSRPAFAPDNAYPAALEFLAADARNPHVAEIAGDIRKNFESLKCYARRYLDCAELLIAEVAGIDALQPRAAVLFERYDALVRHTHFVDTPERDAETRFPRYNAIRDVARLRLAISYRSESTPEFLIEAEEDLAFWKTVLREGDSLGTKMVALAHLQDTLDFLSTLLRERELHETEVTFLEQLVSPFSREESNISEAFLAEARTAVWSEIPPVAADASWLTKLLMQRNATLNQLYHEEIVLMQQRARVGANEFYEQGAHEPLRRELRLVPRTLYNFGGKLALSRSRWDAHEFPARVHDQNGRISLVLLQAEIERTPGADVAAVVRASKHRNPYTSEAMEYDPGAGVISFKCQHTAFHPPEPPDLCAVAVAPLGDKPVVRKYPVT
;
A
#
# COMPACT_ATOMS: atom_id res chain seq x y z
N MET A 1 -16.28 -47.56 69.77
CA MET A 1 -15.03 -46.78 69.88
C MET A 1 -15.01 -45.77 68.75
N VAL A 2 -15.39 -44.54 69.04
CA VAL A 2 -15.38 -43.42 68.08
C VAL A 2 -14.37 -42.42 68.64
N VAL A 3 -13.16 -42.41 68.06
CA VAL A 3 -12.11 -41.44 68.42
C VAL A 3 -12.39 -40.17 67.62
N SER A 4 -13.00 -39.20 68.27
CA SER A 4 -13.24 -37.86 67.73
C SER A 4 -11.95 -37.04 67.86
N ASN A 5 -11.26 -36.83 66.74
CA ASN A 5 -10.06 -36.00 66.65
C ASN A 5 -10.45 -34.51 66.67
N ALA A 6 -10.45 -33.90 67.86
CA ALA A 6 -10.53 -32.46 68.02
C ALA A 6 -9.13 -31.83 67.85
N ASN A 7 -8.74 -31.57 66.60
CA ASN A 7 -7.56 -30.76 66.29
C ASN A 7 -7.87 -29.28 66.55
N ASN A 8 -7.53 -28.80 67.74
CA ASN A 8 -7.54 -27.38 68.09
C ASN A 8 -6.41 -26.65 67.35
N LEU A 9 -6.78 -25.92 66.30
CA LEU A 9 -5.95 -24.95 65.59
C LEU A 9 -5.66 -23.74 66.50
N THR A 10 -4.49 -23.71 67.11
CA THR A 10 -3.94 -22.52 67.78
C THR A 10 -3.32 -21.59 66.74
N SER A 11 -4.13 -20.66 66.22
CA SER A 11 -3.66 -19.60 65.32
C SER A 11 -2.81 -18.58 66.09
N THR A 12 -1.48 -18.71 66.06
CA THR A 12 -0.57 -17.70 66.61
C THR A 12 -0.61 -16.42 65.76
N PRO A 13 -0.90 -15.22 66.34
CA PRO A 13 -0.97 -13.98 65.59
C PRO A 13 0.43 -13.39 65.36
N ARG A 14 1.11 -13.81 64.29
CA ARG A 14 2.16 -13.03 63.61
C ARG A 14 2.03 -13.32 62.11
N PRO A 15 1.92 -12.33 61.20
CA PRO A 15 3.09 -11.49 60.85
C PRO A 15 2.74 -10.14 60.14
N ALA A 16 1.82 -9.32 60.66
CA ALA A 16 1.39 -8.10 59.94
C ALA A 16 2.53 -7.09 59.67
N ARG A 17 3.44 -6.87 60.64
CA ARG A 17 4.57 -5.93 60.48
C ARG A 17 5.62 -6.41 59.46
N ARG A 18 5.91 -7.72 59.39
CA ARG A 18 6.88 -8.25 58.40
C ARG A 18 6.37 -8.09 56.97
N ARG A 19 5.06 -8.29 56.74
CA ARG A 19 4.45 -8.07 55.42
C ARG A 19 4.58 -6.61 54.97
N LEU A 20 4.38 -5.65 55.88
CA LEU A 20 4.51 -4.22 55.56
C LEU A 20 5.93 -3.83 55.11
N TYR A 21 6.97 -4.31 55.79
CA TYR A 21 8.36 -4.02 55.39
C TYR A 21 8.73 -4.61 54.04
N VAL A 22 8.28 -5.84 53.74
CA VAL A 22 8.54 -6.48 52.43
C VAL A 22 7.85 -5.69 51.31
N VAL A 23 6.59 -5.30 51.52
CA VAL A 23 5.85 -4.48 50.54
C VAL A 23 6.51 -3.12 50.34
N ALA A 24 6.94 -2.44 51.42
CA ALA A 24 7.61 -1.15 51.33
C ALA A 24 8.98 -1.25 50.63
N ALA A 25 9.77 -2.28 50.96
CA ALA A 25 11.06 -2.51 50.31
C ALA A 25 10.89 -2.80 48.81
N PHE A 26 9.93 -3.66 48.46
CA PHE A 26 9.62 -3.95 47.06
C PHE A 26 9.14 -2.69 46.32
N GLY A 27 8.24 -1.91 46.93
CA GLY A 27 7.80 -0.63 46.38
C GLY A 27 8.95 0.36 46.17
N GLY A 28 9.87 0.47 47.13
CA GLY A 28 11.06 1.31 47.03
C GLY A 28 11.97 0.90 45.88
N VAL A 29 12.19 -0.41 45.69
CA VAL A 29 12.96 -0.95 44.55
C VAL A 29 12.28 -0.60 43.23
N LEU A 30 10.96 -0.77 43.11
CA LEU A 30 10.22 -0.40 41.89
C LEU A 30 10.33 1.09 41.56
N VAL A 31 10.21 1.97 42.55
CA VAL A 31 10.37 3.42 42.36
C VAL A 31 11.79 3.75 41.92
N ALA A 32 12.81 3.14 42.54
CA ALA A 32 14.20 3.35 42.13
C ALA A 32 14.45 2.86 40.70
N CYS A 33 13.93 1.69 40.32
CA CYS A 33 14.01 1.19 38.96
C CYS A 33 13.31 2.13 37.96
N ALA A 34 12.11 2.61 38.28
CA ALA A 34 11.38 3.56 37.44
C ALA A 34 12.15 4.90 37.30
N ALA A 35 12.73 5.41 38.38
CA ALA A 35 13.55 6.62 38.35
C ALA A 35 14.81 6.44 37.51
N VAL A 36 15.48 5.28 37.59
CA VAL A 36 16.62 4.95 36.74
C VAL A 36 16.20 4.92 35.27
N VAL A 37 15.09 4.25 34.94
CA VAL A 37 14.57 4.18 33.56
C VAL A 37 14.22 5.58 33.04
N LEU A 38 13.56 6.42 33.83
CA LEU A 38 13.30 7.81 33.46
C LEU A 38 14.58 8.60 33.22
N PHE A 39 15.57 8.46 34.12
CA PHE A 39 16.83 9.19 34.04
C PHE A 39 17.66 8.81 32.80
N ILE A 40 17.80 7.53 32.49
CA ILE A 40 18.61 7.08 31.35
C ILE A 40 17.96 7.37 29.99
N ASN A 41 16.66 7.64 29.95
CA ASN A 41 15.93 8.00 28.72
C ASN A 41 15.75 9.51 28.55
N LEU A 42 16.37 10.35 29.40
CA LEU A 42 16.38 11.80 29.17
C LEU A 42 17.07 12.13 27.83
N SER A 43 16.55 13.12 27.11
CA SER A 43 17.07 13.54 25.79
C SER A 43 18.56 13.92 25.79
N ARG A 44 19.09 14.37 26.93
CA ARG A 44 20.53 14.65 27.12
C ARG A 44 21.43 13.42 26.96
N PHE A 45 20.86 12.22 27.06
CA PHE A 45 21.53 10.94 26.86
C PHE A 45 21.17 10.30 25.53
N ASP A 46 20.41 10.98 24.66
CA ASP A 46 20.13 10.49 23.32
C ASP A 46 21.44 10.37 22.53
N GLU A 47 21.50 9.37 21.66
CA GLU A 47 22.68 9.12 20.82
C GLU A 47 22.74 10.12 19.67
N PRO A 48 23.92 10.35 19.08
CA PRO A 48 23.98 11.04 17.80
C PRO A 48 23.19 10.26 16.75
N LEU A 49 22.59 11.00 15.82
CA LEU A 49 21.96 10.42 14.65
C LEU A 49 23.00 9.67 13.82
N ASP A 50 22.63 8.53 13.26
CA ASP A 50 23.47 7.74 12.37
C ASP A 50 23.99 8.63 11.21
N PRO A 51 25.28 8.57 10.85
CA PRO A 51 25.82 9.41 9.78
C PRO A 51 25.06 9.31 8.45
N ALA A 52 24.53 8.13 8.11
CA ALA A 52 23.73 7.95 6.89
C ALA A 52 22.38 8.67 6.98
N LEU A 53 21.74 8.69 8.16
CA LEU A 53 20.52 9.45 8.41
C LEU A 53 20.77 10.96 8.48
N ALA A 54 21.85 11.38 9.13
CA ALA A 54 22.26 12.78 9.17
C ALA A 54 22.52 13.34 7.77
N ALA A 55 23.06 12.53 6.85
CA ALA A 55 23.21 12.92 5.46
C ALA A 55 21.88 13.14 4.73
N LEU A 56 20.74 12.63 5.25
CA LEU A 56 19.41 12.90 4.68
C LEU A 56 18.85 14.27 5.07
N GLU A 57 19.48 15.00 6.00
CA GLU A 57 19.09 16.37 6.36
C GLU A 57 19.37 17.38 5.23
N THR A 58 20.22 17.04 4.26
CA THR A 58 20.48 17.91 3.11
C THR A 58 19.26 17.95 2.19
N SER A 59 18.74 19.15 1.93
CA SER A 59 17.61 19.35 1.01
C SER A 59 17.97 18.92 -0.42
N ARG A 60 17.00 18.32 -1.11
CA ARG A 60 17.12 18.01 -2.54
C ARG A 60 16.71 19.24 -3.38
N PRO A 61 17.28 19.44 -4.59
CA PRO A 61 16.81 20.49 -5.48
C PRO A 61 15.35 20.22 -5.90
N ALA A 62 14.56 21.29 -5.94
CA ALA A 62 13.10 21.23 -5.93
C ALA A 62 12.41 20.96 -7.28
N PHE A 63 13.13 20.97 -8.41
CA PHE A 63 12.47 21.17 -9.69
C PHE A 63 13.10 20.39 -10.86
N ALA A 64 12.28 19.56 -11.47
CA ALA A 64 12.37 19.25 -12.90
C ALA A 64 11.44 20.19 -13.68
N PRO A 65 11.83 20.70 -14.86
CA PRO A 65 10.87 21.27 -15.81
C PRO A 65 9.76 20.25 -16.08
N ASP A 66 8.53 20.72 -16.28
CA ASP A 66 7.38 19.84 -16.61
C ASP A 66 7.01 18.80 -15.52
N ASN A 67 7.25 19.14 -14.25
CA ASN A 67 6.87 18.29 -13.12
C ASN A 67 5.34 18.34 -12.87
N ALA A 68 4.68 17.18 -12.86
CA ALA A 68 3.24 17.07 -12.57
C ALA A 68 2.88 17.24 -11.09
N TYR A 69 3.84 17.13 -10.15
CA TYR A 69 3.51 17.15 -8.71
C TYR A 69 2.81 18.44 -8.25
N PRO A 70 3.25 19.66 -8.65
CA PRO A 70 2.50 20.89 -8.36
C PRO A 70 1.08 20.88 -8.94
N ALA A 71 0.89 20.41 -10.18
CA ALA A 71 -0.44 20.28 -10.78
C ALA A 71 -1.33 19.30 -10.01
N ALA A 72 -0.77 18.19 -9.52
CA ALA A 72 -1.47 17.23 -8.67
C ALA A 72 -1.86 17.83 -7.30
N LEU A 73 -0.98 18.62 -6.67
CA LEU A 73 -1.30 19.37 -5.45
C LEU A 73 -2.44 20.36 -5.68
N GLU A 74 -2.43 21.03 -6.83
CA GLU A 74 -3.39 22.05 -7.21
C GLU A 74 -4.65 21.53 -7.91
N PHE A 75 -4.76 20.21 -8.09
CA PHE A 75 -5.85 19.56 -8.81
C PHE A 75 -7.24 20.04 -8.34
N LEU A 76 -7.39 20.22 -7.02
CA LEU A 76 -8.56 20.83 -6.40
C LEU A 76 -8.36 22.28 -5.93
N ALA A 77 -7.12 22.81 -5.98
CA ALA A 77 -6.74 24.06 -5.31
C ALA A 77 -6.83 25.32 -6.16
N ALA A 78 -6.81 25.21 -7.49
CA ALA A 78 -6.85 26.39 -8.38
C ALA A 78 -8.09 27.29 -8.15
N ASP A 79 -9.08 26.82 -7.39
CA ASP A 79 -10.27 27.55 -7.01
C ASP A 79 -10.44 27.73 -5.50
N ALA A 80 -9.38 28.10 -4.78
CA ALA A 80 -9.56 28.77 -3.47
C ALA A 80 -10.43 30.06 -3.57
N ARG A 81 -10.77 30.51 -4.79
CA ARG A 81 -11.78 31.55 -5.07
C ARG A 81 -13.18 31.00 -5.36
N ASN A 82 -13.34 29.69 -5.59
CA ASN A 82 -14.61 29.05 -5.89
C ASN A 82 -14.77 27.74 -5.07
N PRO A 83 -15.40 27.81 -3.86
CA PRO A 83 -15.55 26.66 -2.95
C PRO A 83 -16.32 25.48 -3.56
N HIS A 84 -16.95 25.67 -4.72
CA HIS A 84 -17.72 24.67 -5.44
C HIS A 84 -16.87 23.54 -6.03
N VAL A 85 -15.54 23.63 -6.19
CA VAL A 85 -14.75 22.54 -6.81
C VAL A 85 -14.49 21.36 -5.88
N ALA A 86 -14.19 21.60 -4.61
CA ALA A 86 -14.10 20.54 -3.61
C ALA A 86 -15.45 19.85 -3.39
N GLU A 87 -16.55 20.60 -3.50
CA GLU A 87 -17.91 20.09 -3.51
C GLU A 87 -18.15 19.15 -4.70
N ILE A 88 -17.68 19.49 -5.92
CA ILE A 88 -17.81 18.63 -7.11
C ILE A 88 -17.14 17.27 -6.90
N ALA A 89 -15.90 17.23 -6.40
CA ALA A 89 -15.22 15.96 -6.16
C ALA A 89 -15.97 15.11 -5.10
N GLY A 90 -16.51 15.76 -4.07
CA GLY A 90 -17.38 15.11 -3.09
C GLY A 90 -18.69 14.60 -3.70
N ASP A 91 -19.27 15.33 -4.65
CA ASP A 91 -20.52 14.99 -5.31
C ASP A 91 -20.34 13.86 -6.33
N ILE A 92 -19.23 13.85 -7.07
CA ILE A 92 -18.83 12.72 -7.92
C ILE A 92 -18.90 11.43 -7.11
N ARG A 93 -18.18 11.34 -6.00
CA ARG A 93 -18.15 10.10 -5.22
C ARG A 93 -19.49 9.72 -4.55
N LYS A 94 -20.39 10.68 -4.35
CA LYS A 94 -21.76 10.40 -3.87
C LYS A 94 -22.65 9.86 -4.98
N ASN A 95 -22.41 10.26 -6.23
CA ASN A 95 -23.22 9.89 -7.38
C ASN A 95 -22.82 8.53 -7.98
N PHE A 96 -21.60 8.05 -7.70
CA PHE A 96 -21.08 6.79 -8.22
C PHE A 96 -20.62 5.88 -7.07
N GLU A 97 -21.42 4.87 -6.72
CA GLU A 97 -21.08 3.93 -5.63
C GLU A 97 -19.88 3.07 -6.01
N SER A 98 -19.79 2.68 -7.29
CA SER A 98 -18.67 1.92 -7.86
C SER A 98 -17.30 2.60 -7.73
N LEU A 99 -17.24 3.92 -7.51
CA LEU A 99 -15.97 4.60 -7.18
C LEU A 99 -15.38 4.16 -5.83
N LYS A 100 -16.20 3.61 -4.93
CA LYS A 100 -15.72 2.99 -3.69
C LYS A 100 -15.25 1.55 -3.87
N CYS A 101 -15.49 0.95 -5.03
CA CYS A 101 -15.01 -0.39 -5.37
C CYS A 101 -13.47 -0.41 -5.43
N TYR A 102 -12.88 -1.46 -4.87
CA TYR A 102 -11.44 -1.67 -4.86
C TYR A 102 -11.09 -2.78 -5.85
N ALA A 103 -10.57 -2.44 -7.04
CA ALA A 103 -10.20 -3.40 -8.10
C ALA A 103 -9.11 -4.41 -7.68
N ARG A 104 -8.50 -4.20 -6.50
CA ARG A 104 -7.63 -5.18 -5.85
C ARG A 104 -8.39 -6.38 -5.30
N ARG A 105 -9.63 -6.16 -4.83
CA ARG A 105 -10.49 -7.13 -4.13
C ARG A 105 -11.60 -7.68 -5.00
N TYR A 106 -12.08 -6.90 -5.95
CA TYR A 106 -13.22 -7.24 -6.81
C TYR A 106 -12.79 -7.17 -8.28
N LEU A 107 -13.37 -8.04 -9.10
CA LEU A 107 -13.02 -8.20 -10.53
C LEU A 107 -13.99 -7.47 -11.47
N ASP A 108 -15.03 -6.87 -10.93
CA ASP A 108 -16.15 -6.22 -11.63
C ASP A 108 -16.20 -4.70 -11.36
N CYS A 109 -15.16 -4.09 -10.77
CA CYS A 109 -15.20 -2.67 -10.42
C CYS A 109 -15.34 -1.76 -11.65
N ALA A 110 -14.65 -2.06 -12.75
CA ALA A 110 -14.78 -1.35 -14.02
C ALA A 110 -16.17 -1.56 -14.63
N GLU A 111 -16.68 -2.80 -14.68
CA GLU A 111 -18.02 -3.14 -15.21
C GLU A 111 -19.13 -2.35 -14.48
N LEU A 112 -19.08 -2.32 -13.14
CA LEU A 112 -20.01 -1.55 -12.32
C LEU A 112 -19.97 -0.06 -12.63
N LEU A 113 -18.76 0.52 -12.78
CA LEU A 113 -18.62 1.94 -13.07
C LEU A 113 -19.07 2.29 -14.50
N ILE A 114 -18.75 1.44 -15.47
CA ILE A 114 -19.23 1.52 -16.86
C ILE A 114 -20.77 1.52 -16.88
N ALA A 115 -21.41 0.62 -16.12
CA ALA A 115 -22.87 0.57 -16.02
C ALA A 115 -23.46 1.83 -15.35
N GLU A 116 -22.82 2.35 -14.29
CA GLU A 116 -23.31 3.56 -13.60
C GLU A 116 -23.24 4.82 -14.47
N VAL A 117 -22.17 5.00 -15.27
CA VAL A 117 -22.07 6.14 -16.19
C VAL A 117 -23.06 6.05 -17.36
N ALA A 118 -23.78 4.93 -17.54
CA ALA A 118 -24.81 4.76 -18.55
C ALA A 118 -26.09 5.56 -18.35
N GLY A 119 -26.44 5.83 -17.10
CA GLY A 119 -27.66 6.55 -16.75
C GLY A 119 -27.50 8.06 -16.67
N ILE A 120 -26.30 8.59 -16.93
CA ILE A 120 -25.99 10.00 -16.67
C ILE A 120 -25.85 10.72 -18.00
N ASP A 121 -26.80 11.63 -18.24
CA ASP A 121 -26.71 12.60 -19.32
C ASP A 121 -25.37 13.34 -19.19
N ALA A 122 -24.59 13.25 -20.25
CA ALA A 122 -23.19 13.60 -20.35
C ALA A 122 -22.79 14.76 -19.44
N LEU A 123 -21.86 14.48 -18.52
CA LEU A 123 -20.95 15.45 -17.91
C LEU A 123 -21.65 16.74 -17.46
N GLN A 124 -22.14 16.77 -16.21
CA GLN A 124 -22.47 18.07 -15.60
C GLN A 124 -21.33 19.05 -15.92
N PRO A 125 -21.60 20.27 -16.41
CA PRO A 125 -20.55 21.21 -16.85
C PRO A 125 -19.44 21.44 -15.81
N ARG A 126 -19.76 21.18 -14.54
CA ARG A 126 -18.87 21.17 -13.39
C ARG A 126 -17.78 20.07 -13.42
N ALA A 127 -18.09 18.86 -13.89
CA ALA A 127 -17.14 17.76 -13.99
C ALA A 127 -16.13 17.96 -15.14
N ALA A 128 -16.53 18.65 -16.22
CA ALA A 128 -15.68 18.94 -17.37
C ALA A 128 -14.35 19.61 -16.99
N VAL A 129 -14.37 20.52 -16.02
CA VAL A 129 -13.15 21.19 -15.51
C VAL A 129 -12.19 20.20 -14.86
N LEU A 130 -12.69 19.18 -14.17
CA LEU A 130 -11.84 18.16 -13.55
C LEU A 130 -11.24 17.21 -14.60
N PHE A 131 -11.99 16.87 -15.64
CA PHE A 131 -11.46 16.10 -16.78
C PHE A 131 -10.37 16.89 -17.51
N GLU A 132 -10.60 18.15 -17.86
CA GLU A 132 -9.58 18.99 -18.50
C GLU A 132 -8.29 19.10 -17.66
N ARG A 133 -8.42 19.24 -16.34
CA ARG A 133 -7.27 19.25 -15.42
C ARG A 133 -6.54 17.92 -15.40
N TYR A 134 -7.28 16.81 -15.48
CA TYR A 134 -6.68 15.48 -15.52
C TYR A 134 -5.97 15.24 -16.86
N ASP A 135 -6.58 15.62 -17.98
CA ASP A 135 -5.97 15.56 -19.32
C ASP A 135 -4.68 16.39 -19.38
N ALA A 136 -4.67 17.57 -18.74
CA ALA A 136 -3.46 18.36 -18.60
C ALA A 136 -2.42 17.68 -17.70
N LEU A 137 -2.86 17.03 -16.62
CA LEU A 137 -1.99 16.33 -15.67
C LEU A 137 -1.24 15.16 -16.33
N VAL A 138 -1.93 14.32 -17.10
CA VAL A 138 -1.34 13.12 -17.71
C VAL A 138 -0.35 13.42 -18.83
N ARG A 139 -0.33 14.64 -19.35
CA ARG A 139 0.62 15.10 -20.38
C ARG A 139 2.00 15.47 -19.83
N HIS A 140 2.13 15.63 -18.50
CA HIS A 140 3.42 15.89 -17.89
C HIS A 140 4.34 14.69 -18.02
N THR A 141 5.60 14.96 -18.37
CA THR A 141 6.62 13.92 -18.60
C THR A 141 7.45 13.57 -17.36
N HIS A 142 7.30 14.35 -16.28
CA HIS A 142 8.03 14.16 -15.04
C HIS A 142 7.13 14.18 -13.81
N PHE A 143 7.51 13.44 -12.78
CA PHE A 143 6.82 13.47 -11.48
C PHE A 143 7.82 13.39 -10.32
N VAL A 144 8.18 14.54 -9.77
CA VAL A 144 9.10 14.65 -8.64
C VAL A 144 8.34 15.20 -7.45
N ASP A 145 8.22 14.41 -6.38
CA ASP A 145 7.62 14.88 -5.12
C ASP A 145 8.37 16.12 -4.60
N THR A 146 7.70 16.96 -3.80
CA THR A 146 8.38 18.13 -3.18
C THR A 146 9.60 17.72 -2.36
N PRO A 147 10.69 18.50 -2.42
CA PRO A 147 11.98 18.14 -1.82
C PRO A 147 12.01 18.16 -0.29
N GLU A 148 11.11 18.93 0.32
CA GLU A 148 11.03 19.15 1.77
C GLU A 148 9.70 18.58 2.25
N ARG A 149 9.74 17.33 2.70
CA ARG A 149 8.59 16.66 3.31
C ARG A 149 8.83 16.45 4.78
N ASP A 150 8.14 17.26 5.56
CA ASP A 150 7.84 16.95 6.96
C ASP A 150 6.46 16.27 7.08
N ALA A 151 6.06 15.96 8.30
CA ALA A 151 4.75 15.37 8.60
C ALA A 151 3.57 16.32 8.31
N GLU A 152 3.80 17.62 8.09
CA GLU A 152 2.77 18.63 7.86
C GLU A 152 2.57 18.95 6.37
N THR A 153 3.52 18.52 5.54
CA THR A 153 3.51 18.75 4.10
C THR A 153 2.26 18.13 3.48
N ARG A 154 1.47 18.96 2.79
CA ARG A 154 0.22 18.51 2.17
C ARG A 154 0.51 17.55 1.02
N PHE A 155 -0.26 16.47 0.95
CA PHE A 155 -0.25 15.54 -0.16
C PHE A 155 -1.27 15.96 -1.23
N PRO A 156 -1.01 15.66 -2.52
CA PRO A 156 -2.04 15.72 -3.54
C PRO A 156 -3.31 14.99 -3.11
N ARG A 157 -4.46 15.47 -3.56
CA ARG A 157 -5.76 14.85 -3.29
C ARG A 157 -5.96 13.65 -4.22
N TYR A 158 -5.08 12.65 -4.10
CA TYR A 158 -5.01 11.51 -5.01
C TYR A 158 -6.33 10.78 -5.21
N ASN A 159 -7.17 10.67 -4.18
CA ASN A 159 -8.50 10.07 -4.33
C ASN A 159 -9.36 10.80 -5.37
N ALA A 160 -9.33 12.14 -5.42
CA ALA A 160 -10.10 12.89 -6.40
C ALA A 160 -9.52 12.74 -7.81
N ILE A 161 -8.19 12.71 -7.94
CA ILE A 161 -7.50 12.43 -9.21
C ILE A 161 -7.91 11.03 -9.71
N ARG A 162 -7.92 10.04 -8.82
CA ARG A 162 -8.34 8.65 -9.09
C ARG A 162 -9.78 8.53 -9.52
N ASP A 163 -10.67 9.19 -8.79
CA ASP A 163 -12.11 9.17 -9.09
C ASP A 163 -12.38 9.76 -10.49
N VAL A 164 -11.67 10.84 -10.86
CA VAL A 164 -11.77 11.46 -12.19
C VAL A 164 -11.17 10.57 -13.27
N ALA A 165 -9.99 10.00 -13.06
CA ALA A 165 -9.35 9.08 -14.01
C ALA A 165 -10.25 7.88 -14.35
N ARG A 166 -10.82 7.23 -13.32
CA ARG A 166 -11.73 6.09 -13.51
C ARG A 166 -13.00 6.47 -14.25
N LEU A 167 -13.57 7.65 -13.96
CA LEU A 167 -14.73 8.14 -14.69
C LEU A 167 -14.41 8.44 -16.15
N ARG A 168 -13.25 9.04 -16.44
CA ARG A 168 -12.77 9.32 -17.80
C ARG A 168 -12.71 8.03 -18.60
N LEU A 169 -12.04 7.00 -18.07
CA LEU A 169 -11.97 5.68 -18.71
C LEU A 169 -13.35 5.03 -18.88
N ALA A 170 -14.25 5.12 -17.91
CA ALA A 170 -15.60 4.56 -18.04
C ALA A 170 -16.46 5.27 -19.10
N ILE A 171 -16.34 6.59 -19.19
CA ILE A 171 -17.02 7.38 -20.22
C ILE A 171 -16.44 7.02 -21.59
N SER A 172 -15.12 7.12 -21.77
CA SER A 172 -14.43 6.77 -23.01
C SER A 172 -14.78 5.36 -23.45
N TYR A 173 -14.73 4.38 -22.54
CA TYR A 173 -15.16 3.01 -22.82
C TYR A 173 -16.54 3.00 -23.45
N ARG A 174 -17.54 3.69 -22.90
CA ARG A 174 -18.91 3.63 -23.44
C ARG A 174 -19.15 4.45 -24.70
N SER A 175 -18.56 5.62 -24.82
CA SER A 175 -18.90 6.57 -25.88
C SER A 175 -17.98 6.51 -27.09
N GLU A 176 -16.79 5.93 -26.96
CA GLU A 176 -15.75 5.98 -27.98
C GLU A 176 -15.52 4.61 -28.62
N SER A 177 -14.82 4.63 -29.76
CA SER A 177 -14.36 3.39 -30.40
C SER A 177 -13.29 2.70 -29.54
N THR A 178 -13.14 1.39 -29.72
CA THR A 178 -12.11 0.62 -29.01
C THR A 178 -10.69 1.20 -29.18
N PRO A 179 -10.25 1.64 -30.38
CA PRO A 179 -8.94 2.28 -30.52
C PRO A 179 -8.79 3.59 -29.73
N GLU A 180 -9.83 4.42 -29.68
CA GLU A 180 -9.81 5.68 -28.90
C GLU A 180 -9.71 5.40 -27.40
N PHE A 181 -10.50 4.45 -26.89
CA PHE A 181 -10.39 4.00 -25.50
C PHE A 181 -9.00 3.44 -25.16
N LEU A 182 -8.39 2.68 -26.07
CA LEU A 182 -7.04 2.14 -25.85
C LEU A 182 -5.96 3.23 -25.79
N ILE A 183 -6.11 4.33 -26.54
CA ILE A 183 -5.22 5.50 -26.46
C ILE A 183 -5.38 6.20 -25.10
N GLU A 184 -6.61 6.39 -24.63
CA GLU A 184 -6.89 7.00 -23.32
C GLU A 184 -6.31 6.16 -22.17
N ALA A 185 -6.42 4.83 -22.26
CA ALA A 185 -5.78 3.90 -21.33
C ALA A 185 -4.23 3.93 -21.41
N GLU A 186 -3.66 4.18 -22.59
CA GLU A 186 -2.22 4.37 -22.78
C GLU A 186 -1.68 5.59 -22.05
N GLU A 187 -2.34 6.73 -22.20
CA GLU A 187 -1.96 7.95 -21.51
C GLU A 187 -1.99 7.77 -19.98
N ASP A 188 -3.04 7.12 -19.46
CA ASP A 188 -3.17 6.80 -18.04
C ASP A 188 -2.04 5.88 -17.55
N LEU A 189 -1.78 4.77 -18.26
CA LEU A 189 -0.70 3.84 -17.89
C LEU A 189 0.67 4.51 -17.95
N ALA A 190 0.94 5.31 -18.98
CA ALA A 190 2.20 6.01 -19.15
C ALA A 190 2.45 7.04 -18.04
N PHE A 191 1.42 7.84 -17.70
CA PHE A 191 1.50 8.80 -16.62
C PHE A 191 1.75 8.10 -15.28
N TRP A 192 0.95 7.10 -14.92
CA TRP A 192 1.10 6.44 -13.61
C TRP A 192 2.37 5.59 -13.50
N LYS A 193 2.91 5.06 -14.60
CA LYS A 193 4.28 4.48 -14.62
C LYS A 193 5.36 5.55 -14.38
N THR A 194 5.17 6.76 -14.91
CA THR A 194 6.06 7.90 -14.63
C THR A 194 6.02 8.27 -13.15
N VAL A 195 4.82 8.39 -12.55
CA VAL A 195 4.65 8.61 -11.10
C VAL A 195 5.29 7.49 -10.29
N LEU A 196 5.11 6.22 -10.68
CA LEU A 196 5.71 5.07 -9.99
C LEU A 196 7.24 5.10 -10.07
N ARG A 197 7.82 5.47 -11.21
CA ARG A 197 9.26 5.52 -11.43
C ARG A 197 9.89 6.68 -10.65
N GLU A 198 9.36 7.88 -10.80
CA GLU A 198 10.00 9.13 -10.35
C GLU A 198 9.53 9.63 -8.98
N GLY A 199 8.34 9.22 -8.54
CA GLY A 199 7.82 9.58 -7.22
C GLY A 199 8.74 9.08 -6.11
N ASP A 200 9.12 9.98 -5.20
CA ASP A 200 10.09 9.68 -4.14
C ASP A 200 9.44 8.96 -2.96
N SER A 201 8.22 9.32 -2.53
CA SER A 201 7.62 8.70 -1.34
C SER A 201 6.96 7.35 -1.59
N LEU A 202 6.89 6.56 -0.54
CA LEU A 202 6.21 5.28 -0.56
C LEU A 202 4.70 5.47 -0.80
N GLY A 203 4.12 6.49 -0.18
CA GLY A 203 2.72 6.87 -0.38
C GLY A 203 2.39 7.17 -1.85
N THR A 204 3.18 8.02 -2.52
CA THR A 204 3.03 8.34 -3.95
C THR A 204 3.11 7.08 -4.81
N LYS A 205 4.10 6.22 -4.58
CA LYS A 205 4.25 4.98 -5.36
C LYS A 205 3.07 4.02 -5.15
N MET A 206 2.55 3.90 -3.93
CA MET A 206 1.37 3.06 -3.65
C MET A 206 0.10 3.59 -4.30
N VAL A 207 -0.05 4.90 -4.40
CA VAL A 207 -1.12 5.51 -5.19
C VAL A 207 -0.94 5.13 -6.65
N ALA A 208 0.25 5.31 -7.24
CA ALA A 208 0.49 4.96 -8.64
C ALA A 208 0.14 3.50 -8.96
N LEU A 209 0.53 2.55 -8.12
CA LEU A 209 0.14 1.14 -8.29
C LEU A 209 -1.38 0.94 -8.26
N ALA A 210 -2.10 1.66 -7.39
CA ALA A 210 -3.56 1.55 -7.32
C ALA A 210 -4.24 2.11 -8.58
N HIS A 211 -3.72 3.17 -9.17
CA HIS A 211 -4.23 3.70 -10.45
C HIS A 211 -3.92 2.76 -11.62
N LEU A 212 -2.69 2.24 -11.70
CA LEU A 212 -2.34 1.21 -12.69
C LEU A 212 -3.28 0.00 -12.58
N GLN A 213 -3.64 -0.40 -11.36
CA GLN A 213 -4.60 -1.49 -11.14
C GLN A 213 -5.99 -1.17 -11.69
N ASP A 214 -6.47 0.06 -11.52
CA ASP A 214 -7.78 0.45 -12.06
C ASP A 214 -7.76 0.42 -13.60
N THR A 215 -6.73 0.95 -14.25
CA THR A 215 -6.63 0.90 -15.71
C THR A 215 -6.54 -0.53 -16.23
N LEU A 216 -5.80 -1.42 -15.56
CA LEU A 216 -5.78 -2.85 -15.89
C LEU A 216 -7.14 -3.53 -15.72
N ASP A 217 -7.95 -3.11 -14.74
CA ASP A 217 -9.32 -3.61 -14.56
C ASP A 217 -10.19 -3.28 -15.78
N PHE A 218 -10.11 -2.04 -16.27
CA PHE A 218 -10.79 -1.62 -17.51
C PHE A 218 -10.30 -2.38 -18.75
N LEU A 219 -8.99 -2.57 -18.92
CA LEU A 219 -8.44 -3.35 -20.03
C LEU A 219 -8.84 -4.82 -19.96
N SER A 220 -8.90 -5.38 -18.75
CA SER A 220 -9.39 -6.74 -18.53
C SER A 220 -10.88 -6.86 -18.87
N THR A 221 -11.70 -5.87 -18.52
CA THR A 221 -13.11 -5.79 -18.93
C THR A 221 -13.26 -5.70 -20.44
N LEU A 222 -12.46 -4.86 -21.11
CA LEU A 222 -12.45 -4.75 -22.58
C LEU A 222 -12.25 -6.12 -23.25
N LEU A 223 -11.25 -6.88 -22.79
CA LEU A 223 -10.93 -8.23 -23.28
C LEU A 223 -12.04 -9.26 -23.02
N ARG A 224 -12.96 -9.02 -22.08
CA ARG A 224 -14.09 -9.94 -21.81
C ARG A 224 -15.35 -9.61 -22.59
N GLU A 225 -15.62 -8.31 -22.74
CA GLU A 225 -16.93 -7.83 -23.19
C GLU A 225 -16.97 -7.46 -24.67
N ARG A 226 -15.82 -7.18 -25.29
CA ARG A 226 -15.74 -6.81 -26.70
C ARG A 226 -15.01 -7.84 -27.50
N GLU A 227 -15.52 -8.10 -28.70
CA GLU A 227 -14.75 -8.77 -29.74
C GLU A 227 -13.68 -7.79 -30.23
N LEU A 228 -12.41 -8.14 -30.03
CA LEU A 228 -11.27 -7.32 -30.43
C LEU A 228 -10.69 -7.80 -31.75
N HIS A 229 -10.33 -6.87 -32.62
CA HIS A 229 -9.52 -7.18 -33.80
C HIS A 229 -8.08 -7.52 -33.40
N GLU A 230 -7.40 -8.35 -34.20
CA GLU A 230 -6.02 -8.75 -33.95
C GLU A 230 -5.05 -7.56 -33.76
N THR A 231 -5.29 -6.46 -34.48
CA THR A 231 -4.52 -5.22 -34.33
C THR A 231 -4.74 -4.56 -32.97
N GLU A 232 -5.95 -4.64 -32.42
CA GLU A 232 -6.30 -4.08 -31.11
C GLU A 232 -5.71 -4.93 -29.98
N VAL A 233 -5.77 -6.26 -30.10
CA VAL A 233 -5.11 -7.17 -29.15
C VAL A 233 -3.60 -6.94 -29.15
N THR A 234 -3.00 -6.78 -30.34
CA THR A 234 -1.57 -6.46 -30.47
C THR A 234 -1.22 -5.12 -29.83
N PHE A 235 -2.07 -4.09 -30.01
CA PHE A 235 -1.87 -2.79 -29.38
C PHE A 235 -1.94 -2.90 -27.85
N LEU A 236 -2.93 -3.62 -27.32
CA LEU A 236 -3.08 -3.87 -25.88
C LEU A 236 -1.85 -4.56 -25.28
N GLU A 237 -1.29 -5.56 -25.95
CA GLU A 237 -0.07 -6.24 -25.48
C GLU A 237 1.16 -5.34 -25.46
N GLN A 238 1.28 -4.40 -26.40
CA GLN A 238 2.37 -3.42 -26.43
C GLN A 238 2.19 -2.37 -25.32
N LEU A 239 0.95 -1.95 -25.12
CA LEU A 239 0.54 -1.04 -24.06
C LEU A 239 0.85 -1.61 -22.66
N VAL A 240 0.42 -2.85 -22.41
CA VAL A 240 0.52 -3.51 -21.11
C VAL A 240 1.87 -4.20 -20.96
N SER A 241 2.94 -3.42 -20.78
CA SER A 241 4.28 -3.96 -20.54
C SER A 241 4.55 -4.24 -19.05
N PRO A 242 5.25 -5.36 -18.71
CA PRO A 242 5.80 -5.57 -17.37
C PRO A 242 6.65 -4.39 -16.91
N PHE A 243 6.72 -4.19 -15.60
CA PHE A 243 7.54 -3.13 -15.03
C PHE A 243 9.01 -3.29 -15.40
N SER A 244 9.62 -2.16 -15.74
CA SER A 244 11.07 -2.02 -15.83
C SER A 244 11.73 -2.23 -14.45
N ARG A 245 13.06 -2.32 -14.43
CA ARG A 245 13.80 -2.43 -13.17
C ARG A 245 13.63 -1.17 -12.31
N GLU A 246 13.55 -0.01 -12.95
CA GLU A 246 13.38 1.29 -12.31
C GLU A 246 11.98 1.42 -11.69
N GLU A 247 10.94 0.95 -12.39
CA GLU A 247 9.56 0.94 -11.89
C GLU A 247 9.34 -0.08 -10.77
N SER A 248 9.98 -1.25 -10.85
CA SER A 248 9.86 -2.30 -9.84
C SER A 248 10.69 -2.05 -8.58
N ASN A 249 11.75 -1.25 -8.68
CA ASN A 249 12.63 -0.95 -7.55
C ASN A 249 12.15 0.27 -6.75
N ILE A 250 11.45 0.02 -5.65
CA ILE A 250 10.99 1.07 -4.74
C ILE A 250 11.93 1.35 -3.57
N SER A 251 13.20 0.91 -3.63
CA SER A 251 14.13 1.04 -2.50
C SER A 251 14.43 2.48 -2.10
N GLU A 252 14.48 3.41 -3.05
CA GLU A 252 14.67 4.83 -2.74
C GLU A 252 13.47 5.43 -1.97
N ALA A 253 12.29 4.85 -2.11
CA ALA A 253 11.12 5.32 -1.36
C ALA A 253 11.23 5.07 0.14
N PHE A 254 11.87 3.98 0.55
CA PHE A 254 12.16 3.75 1.96
C PHE A 254 13.16 4.78 2.52
N LEU A 255 14.10 5.26 1.72
CA LEU A 255 14.97 6.37 2.14
C LEU A 255 14.22 7.70 2.22
N ALA A 256 13.25 7.93 1.34
CA ALA A 256 12.39 9.10 1.44
C ALA A 256 11.59 9.09 2.75
N GLU A 257 11.03 7.95 3.15
CA GLU A 257 10.35 7.82 4.46
C GLU A 257 11.31 8.07 5.64
N ALA A 258 12.55 7.57 5.56
CA ALA A 258 13.57 7.84 6.57
C ALA A 258 13.93 9.34 6.64
N ARG A 259 14.03 10.02 5.49
CA ARG A 259 14.23 11.47 5.42
C ARG A 259 13.09 12.21 6.10
N THR A 260 11.84 11.90 5.77
CA THR A 260 10.67 12.52 6.42
C THR A 260 10.66 12.28 7.93
N ALA A 261 11.08 11.09 8.39
CA ALA A 261 11.22 10.80 9.81
C ALA A 261 12.31 11.65 10.50
N VAL A 262 13.44 11.92 9.82
CA VAL A 262 14.52 12.79 10.31
C VAL A 262 14.07 14.25 10.40
N TRP A 263 13.15 14.71 9.56
CA TRP A 263 12.63 16.08 9.60
C TRP A 263 11.47 16.26 10.58
N SER A 264 10.86 15.16 11.01
CA SER A 264 9.76 15.17 11.98
C SER A 264 10.27 15.33 13.40
N GLU A 265 9.59 16.17 14.21
CA GLU A 265 9.90 16.30 15.64
C GLU A 265 9.68 14.97 16.39
N ILE A 266 8.56 14.32 16.10
CA ILE A 266 8.19 13.01 16.63
C ILE A 266 8.34 11.99 15.49
N PRO A 267 9.13 10.90 15.66
CA PRO A 267 9.21 9.84 14.67
C PRO A 267 7.82 9.29 14.32
N PRO A 268 7.49 9.02 13.04
CA PRO A 268 6.16 8.55 12.63
C PRO A 268 5.69 7.30 13.38
N VAL A 269 6.59 6.37 13.67
CA VAL A 269 6.32 5.15 14.47
C VAL A 269 5.84 5.43 15.90
N ALA A 270 6.05 6.64 16.40
CA ALA A 270 5.64 7.11 17.71
C ALA A 270 4.50 8.14 17.67
N ALA A 271 3.93 8.45 16.50
CA ALA A 271 2.85 9.45 16.37
C ALA A 271 1.65 9.11 17.28
N ASP A 272 1.20 7.85 17.26
CA ASP A 272 0.09 7.33 18.07
C ASP A 272 0.52 6.76 19.43
N ALA A 273 1.80 6.91 19.79
CA ALA A 273 2.30 6.37 21.05
C ALA A 273 1.74 7.13 22.26
N SER A 274 1.57 6.41 23.38
CA SER A 274 1.13 7.03 24.65
C SER A 274 2.13 8.10 25.11
N TRP A 275 1.66 9.08 25.89
CA TRP A 275 2.52 10.13 26.44
C TRP A 275 3.72 9.55 27.22
N LEU A 276 3.53 8.45 27.95
CA LEU A 276 4.59 7.80 28.71
C LEU A 276 5.62 7.15 27.78
N THR A 277 5.16 6.56 26.67
CA THR A 277 6.05 6.02 25.63
C THR A 277 6.88 7.14 25.00
N LYS A 278 6.26 8.28 24.67
CA LYS A 278 6.96 9.47 24.14
C LYS A 278 7.96 10.04 25.14
N LEU A 279 7.62 10.09 26.43
CA LEU A 279 8.53 10.56 27.48
C LEU A 279 9.77 9.67 27.64
N LEU A 280 9.61 8.35 27.47
CA LEU A 280 10.69 7.37 27.58
C LEU A 280 11.42 7.13 26.24
N MET A 281 11.10 7.90 25.21
CA MET A 281 11.69 7.75 23.89
C MET A 281 12.88 8.69 23.73
N GLN A 282 13.94 8.15 23.14
CA GLN A 282 15.09 8.91 22.67
C GLN A 282 14.99 8.95 21.15
N ARG A 283 14.85 10.16 20.60
CA ARG A 283 14.44 10.38 19.21
C ARG A 283 15.46 9.79 18.25
N ASN A 284 16.73 10.16 18.39
CA ASN A 284 17.78 9.72 17.47
C ASN A 284 18.01 8.21 17.62
N ALA A 285 18.02 7.70 18.85
CA ALA A 285 18.08 6.26 19.09
C ALA A 285 16.94 5.48 18.41
N THR A 286 15.74 6.06 18.38
CA THR A 286 14.58 5.45 17.71
C THR A 286 14.71 5.48 16.21
N LEU A 287 15.17 6.60 15.65
CA LEU A 287 15.41 6.75 14.21
C LEU A 287 16.53 5.82 13.73
N ASN A 288 17.65 5.73 14.46
CA ASN A 288 18.75 4.82 14.17
C ASN A 288 18.26 3.37 14.16
N GLN A 289 17.50 2.98 15.19
CA GLN A 289 16.94 1.63 15.26
C GLN A 289 15.97 1.35 14.10
N LEU A 290 15.04 2.26 13.81
CA LEU A 290 14.13 2.16 12.67
C LEU A 290 14.89 2.01 11.34
N TYR A 291 15.95 2.79 11.16
CA TYR A 291 16.75 2.76 9.94
C TYR A 291 17.42 1.40 9.71
N HIS A 292 18.12 0.89 10.73
CA HIS A 292 18.86 -0.37 10.62
C HIS A 292 17.96 -1.60 10.60
N GLU A 293 16.92 -1.62 11.45
CA GLU A 293 16.06 -2.79 11.60
C GLU A 293 14.96 -2.87 10.54
N GLU A 294 14.65 -1.77 9.85
CA GLU A 294 13.54 -1.72 8.89
C GLU A 294 13.95 -1.13 7.56
N ILE A 295 14.37 0.14 7.52
CA ILE A 295 14.62 0.85 6.26
C ILE A 295 15.66 0.12 5.39
N VAL A 296 16.84 -0.17 5.93
CA VAL A 296 17.92 -0.83 5.18
C VAL A 296 17.49 -2.21 4.67
N LEU A 297 16.76 -2.98 5.48
CA LEU A 297 16.25 -4.28 5.06
C LEU A 297 15.21 -4.14 3.95
N MET A 298 14.29 -3.18 4.05
CA MET A 298 13.29 -2.95 3.01
C MET A 298 13.89 -2.46 1.70
N GLN A 299 14.95 -1.66 1.76
CA GLN A 299 15.70 -1.30 0.56
C GLN A 299 16.28 -2.52 -0.15
N GLN A 300 16.85 -3.47 0.59
CA GLN A 300 17.39 -4.69 0.01
C GLN A 300 16.28 -5.54 -0.62
N ARG A 301 15.18 -5.73 0.12
CA ARG A 301 14.00 -6.48 -0.37
C ARG A 301 13.35 -5.84 -1.59
N ALA A 302 13.34 -4.51 -1.70
CA ALA A 302 12.74 -3.79 -2.81
C ALA A 302 13.59 -3.78 -4.09
N ARG A 303 14.87 -4.21 -4.04
CA ARG A 303 15.79 -4.21 -5.19
C ARG A 303 15.79 -5.50 -5.98
N VAL A 304 15.32 -6.59 -5.37
CA VAL A 304 15.35 -7.93 -5.95
C VAL A 304 14.10 -8.18 -6.80
N GLY A 305 14.18 -9.16 -7.70
CA GLY A 305 13.01 -9.60 -8.47
C GLY A 305 12.01 -10.37 -7.62
N ALA A 306 10.78 -10.54 -8.10
CA ALA A 306 9.70 -11.20 -7.36
C ALA A 306 10.05 -12.64 -6.91
N ASN A 307 10.65 -13.45 -7.78
CA ASN A 307 11.06 -14.81 -7.44
C ASN A 307 12.14 -14.84 -6.36
N GLU A 308 13.19 -14.01 -6.47
CA GLU A 308 14.22 -13.89 -5.43
C GLU A 308 13.65 -13.35 -4.11
N PHE A 309 12.75 -12.37 -4.16
CA PHE A 309 12.00 -11.87 -3.01
C PHE A 309 11.23 -13.00 -2.30
N TYR A 310 10.56 -13.86 -3.06
CA TYR A 310 9.83 -15.00 -2.51
C TYR A 310 10.75 -16.04 -1.88
N GLU A 311 11.80 -16.46 -2.59
CA GLU A 311 12.76 -17.47 -2.14
C GLU A 311 13.51 -17.06 -0.86
N GLN A 312 13.79 -15.77 -0.71
CA GLN A 312 14.41 -15.22 0.50
C GLN A 312 13.46 -15.15 1.72
N GLY A 313 12.17 -15.49 1.56
CA GLY A 313 11.16 -15.26 2.59
C GLY A 313 10.96 -13.76 2.87
N ALA A 314 11.29 -12.89 1.92
CA ALA A 314 11.23 -11.43 2.09
C ALA A 314 9.79 -10.89 2.16
N HIS A 315 8.82 -11.72 1.82
CA HIS A 315 7.39 -11.48 2.04
C HIS A 315 6.97 -11.67 3.51
N GLU A 316 7.79 -12.28 4.36
CA GLU A 316 7.45 -12.43 5.78
C GLU A 316 7.62 -11.11 6.55
N PRO A 317 6.77 -10.84 7.55
CA PRO A 317 6.90 -9.69 8.42
C PRO A 317 8.27 -9.66 9.11
N LEU A 318 8.80 -8.45 9.28
CA LEU A 318 10.01 -8.26 10.08
C LEU A 318 9.73 -8.64 11.53
N ARG A 319 10.53 -9.57 12.07
CA ARG A 319 10.41 -9.99 13.47
C ARG A 319 11.00 -8.92 14.38
N ARG A 320 10.14 -8.09 14.96
CA ARG A 320 10.54 -7.11 15.98
C ARG A 320 10.54 -7.76 17.37
N GLU A 321 11.67 -8.36 17.76
CA GLU A 321 11.83 -8.92 19.11
C GLU A 321 12.14 -7.83 20.13
N LEU A 322 11.22 -7.57 21.07
CA LEU A 322 11.53 -6.78 22.26
C LEU A 322 12.43 -7.61 23.19
N ARG A 323 13.75 -7.52 23.00
CA ARG A 323 14.70 -8.12 23.94
C ARG A 323 14.64 -7.33 25.25
N LEU A 324 14.69 -8.01 26.39
CA LEU A 324 14.71 -7.41 27.73
C LEU A 324 16.04 -7.74 28.41
N VAL A 325 17.13 -7.14 27.92
CA VAL A 325 18.52 -7.39 28.34
C VAL A 325 19.22 -6.02 28.37
N PRO A 326 20.05 -5.67 29.38
CA PRO A 326 20.22 -4.31 29.92
C PRO A 326 20.35 -3.12 28.94
N ARG A 327 20.84 -3.32 27.72
CA ARG A 327 20.77 -2.34 26.62
C ARG A 327 19.34 -1.92 26.24
N THR A 328 18.31 -2.63 26.71
CA THR A 328 16.91 -2.41 26.33
C THR A 328 16.17 -1.45 27.27
N LEU A 329 16.79 -1.07 28.40
CA LEU A 329 16.29 0.01 29.25
C LEU A 329 16.57 1.39 28.64
N TYR A 330 17.60 1.49 27.79
CA TYR A 330 17.87 2.65 26.95
C TYR A 330 16.93 2.67 25.74
N ASN A 331 16.47 3.86 25.36
CA ASN A 331 15.41 4.09 24.39
C ASN A 331 14.19 3.15 24.55
N PHE A 332 13.72 2.98 25.79
CA PHE A 332 12.64 2.03 26.08
C PHE A 332 11.34 2.42 25.37
N GLY A 333 11.03 3.72 25.35
CA GLY A 333 9.87 4.27 24.64
C GLY A 333 9.92 4.02 23.14
N GLY A 334 11.07 4.25 22.50
CA GLY A 334 11.26 3.99 21.07
C GLY A 334 11.07 2.52 20.71
N LYS A 335 11.68 1.60 21.48
CA LYS A 335 11.51 0.16 21.30
C LYS A 335 10.05 -0.27 21.46
N LEU A 336 9.36 0.28 22.44
CA LEU A 336 7.94 -0.01 22.64
C LEU A 336 7.09 0.52 21.48
N ALA A 337 7.38 1.72 20.97
CA ALA A 337 6.72 2.28 19.79
C ALA A 337 6.94 1.41 18.55
N LEU A 338 8.19 1.03 18.25
CA LEU A 338 8.54 0.14 17.14
C LEU A 338 7.85 -1.23 17.24
N SER A 339 7.87 -1.86 18.42
CA SER A 339 7.24 -3.17 18.63
C SER A 339 5.72 -3.16 18.44
N ARG A 340 5.09 -1.99 18.57
CA ARG A 340 3.64 -1.79 18.42
C ARG A 340 3.25 -1.10 17.12
N SER A 341 4.23 -0.72 16.32
CA SER A 341 3.98 -0.05 15.04
C SER A 341 3.19 -1.00 14.14
N ARG A 342 2.06 -0.51 13.62
CA ARG A 342 1.23 -1.20 12.61
C ARG A 342 1.76 -0.98 11.19
N TRP A 343 2.94 -0.39 11.06
CA TRP A 343 3.57 -0.21 9.77
C TRP A 343 4.20 -1.54 9.34
N ASP A 344 3.57 -2.17 8.36
CA ASP A 344 3.98 -3.45 7.78
C ASP A 344 4.76 -3.22 6.48
N ALA A 345 6.00 -2.74 6.63
CA ALA A 345 6.81 -2.27 5.51
C ALA A 345 7.14 -3.35 4.45
N HIS A 346 7.13 -4.62 4.84
CA HIS A 346 7.36 -5.75 3.96
C HIS A 346 6.28 -5.93 2.87
N GLU A 347 5.09 -5.36 3.06
CA GLU A 347 4.02 -5.45 2.06
C GLU A 347 4.28 -4.59 0.84
N PHE A 348 5.04 -3.50 0.95
CA PHE A 348 5.16 -2.56 -0.16
C PHE A 348 5.94 -3.14 -1.35
N PRO A 349 7.07 -3.85 -1.18
CA PRO A 349 7.71 -4.56 -2.28
C PRO A 349 6.81 -5.65 -2.87
N ALA A 350 6.10 -6.40 -2.01
CA ALA A 350 5.13 -7.40 -2.43
C ALA A 350 4.02 -6.80 -3.31
N ARG A 351 3.51 -5.61 -2.98
CA ARG A 351 2.51 -4.89 -3.80
C ARG A 351 3.01 -4.56 -5.20
N VAL A 352 4.28 -4.19 -5.34
CA VAL A 352 4.88 -3.91 -6.66
C VAL A 352 4.98 -5.19 -7.48
N HIS A 353 5.45 -6.29 -6.88
CA HIS A 353 5.55 -7.59 -7.53
C HIS A 353 4.17 -8.16 -7.90
N ASP A 354 3.18 -8.03 -7.01
CA ASP A 354 1.80 -8.43 -7.25
C ASP A 354 1.20 -7.64 -8.41
N GLN A 355 1.47 -6.33 -8.49
CA GLN A 355 1.01 -5.51 -9.61
C GLN A 355 1.64 -5.94 -10.94
N ASN A 356 2.92 -6.28 -10.95
CA ASN A 356 3.58 -6.82 -12.14
C ASN A 356 3.04 -8.21 -12.54
N GLY A 357 2.65 -9.03 -11.55
CA GLY A 357 1.93 -10.27 -11.79
C GLY A 357 0.55 -10.04 -12.41
N ARG A 358 -0.18 -9.00 -11.99
CA ARG A 358 -1.48 -8.64 -12.58
C ARG A 358 -1.36 -8.16 -14.02
N ILE A 359 -0.30 -7.43 -14.35
CA ILE A 359 0.07 -7.13 -15.75
C ILE A 359 0.22 -8.44 -16.55
N SER A 360 0.94 -9.42 -15.99
CA SER A 360 1.11 -10.73 -16.64
C SER A 360 -0.20 -11.51 -16.79
N LEU A 361 -1.15 -11.35 -15.87
CA LEU A 361 -2.49 -11.94 -16.00
C LEU A 361 -3.30 -11.31 -17.14
N VAL A 362 -3.26 -9.98 -17.30
CA VAL A 362 -3.94 -9.30 -18.42
C VAL A 362 -3.33 -9.70 -19.76
N LEU A 363 -2.00 -9.83 -19.84
CA LEU A 363 -1.33 -10.34 -21.04
C LEU A 363 -1.70 -11.80 -21.34
N LEU A 364 -1.81 -12.64 -20.31
CA LEU A 364 -2.31 -14.02 -20.47
C LEU A 364 -3.77 -14.06 -20.93
N GLN A 365 -4.61 -13.12 -20.48
CA GLN A 365 -5.98 -12.97 -20.96
C GLN A 365 -6.00 -12.61 -22.45
N ALA A 366 -5.14 -11.70 -22.92
CA ALA A 366 -4.99 -11.39 -24.34
C ALA A 366 -4.50 -12.59 -25.17
N GLU A 367 -3.59 -13.41 -24.63
CA GLU A 367 -3.13 -14.65 -25.29
C GLU A 367 -4.28 -15.67 -25.45
N ILE A 368 -5.15 -15.79 -24.45
CA ILE A 368 -6.34 -16.64 -24.52
C ILE A 368 -7.30 -16.13 -25.62
N GLU A 369 -7.54 -14.82 -25.68
CA GLU A 369 -8.43 -14.20 -26.67
C GLU A 369 -7.98 -14.46 -28.12
N ARG A 370 -6.67 -14.49 -28.38
CA ARG A 370 -6.11 -14.83 -29.70
C ARG A 370 -6.32 -16.28 -30.14
N THR A 371 -6.72 -17.17 -29.24
CA THR A 371 -6.85 -18.60 -29.51
C THR A 371 -8.29 -19.07 -29.34
N PRO A 372 -9.26 -18.50 -30.08
CA PRO A 372 -10.66 -18.82 -29.89
C PRO A 372 -10.91 -20.32 -30.11
N GLY A 373 -11.59 -20.94 -29.14
CA GLY A 373 -11.89 -22.38 -29.13
C GLY A 373 -10.79 -23.30 -28.57
N ALA A 374 -9.62 -22.76 -28.19
CA ALA A 374 -8.62 -23.53 -27.45
C ALA A 374 -9.08 -23.85 -26.01
N ASP A 375 -8.57 -24.95 -25.44
CA ASP A 375 -8.72 -25.22 -24.01
C ASP A 375 -7.93 -24.18 -23.20
N VAL A 376 -8.62 -23.30 -22.48
CA VAL A 376 -8.00 -22.25 -21.66
C VAL A 376 -6.96 -22.82 -20.70
N ALA A 377 -7.22 -23.99 -20.10
CA ALA A 377 -6.26 -24.62 -19.19
C ALA A 377 -4.97 -25.01 -19.91
N ALA A 378 -5.05 -25.42 -21.18
CA ALA A 378 -3.88 -25.72 -22.00
C ALA A 378 -3.10 -24.45 -22.36
N VAL A 379 -3.77 -23.36 -22.73
CA VAL A 379 -3.13 -22.05 -23.00
C VAL A 379 -2.39 -21.55 -21.77
N VAL A 380 -3.02 -21.55 -20.59
CA VAL A 380 -2.40 -21.13 -19.32
C VAL A 380 -1.14 -21.96 -19.00
N ARG A 381 -1.20 -23.28 -19.18
CA ARG A 381 -0.02 -24.15 -18.99
C ARG A 381 1.10 -23.86 -20.00
N ALA A 382 0.77 -23.52 -21.24
CA ALA A 382 1.76 -23.29 -22.30
C ALA A 382 2.34 -21.87 -22.33
N SER A 383 1.62 -20.88 -21.78
CA SER A 383 1.94 -19.46 -21.90
C SER A 383 3.33 -19.07 -21.38
N LYS A 384 3.93 -18.01 -21.90
CA LYS A 384 5.14 -17.41 -21.27
C LYS A 384 4.84 -16.63 -19.99
N HIS A 385 3.58 -16.29 -19.75
CA HIS A 385 3.13 -15.50 -18.60
C HIS A 385 2.96 -16.43 -17.39
N ARG A 386 3.92 -16.37 -16.47
CA ARG A 386 4.06 -17.27 -15.32
C ARG A 386 3.83 -16.55 -14.00
N ASN A 387 3.57 -17.32 -12.95
CA ASN A 387 3.51 -16.81 -11.59
C ASN A 387 4.85 -16.08 -11.27
N PRO A 388 4.83 -14.80 -10.91
CA PRO A 388 6.05 -14.01 -10.75
C PRO A 388 6.94 -14.50 -9.59
N TYR A 389 6.38 -15.24 -8.64
CA TYR A 389 7.08 -15.72 -7.46
C TYR A 389 7.68 -17.12 -7.63
N THR A 390 6.97 -18.01 -8.33
CA THR A 390 7.37 -19.44 -8.46
C THR A 390 7.84 -19.81 -9.86
N SER A 391 7.63 -18.94 -10.86
CA SER A 391 7.84 -19.23 -12.29
C SER A 391 6.98 -20.38 -12.84
N GLU A 392 6.04 -20.91 -12.04
CA GLU A 392 5.09 -21.93 -12.47
C GLU A 392 3.96 -21.32 -13.32
N ALA A 393 3.14 -22.17 -13.96
CA ALA A 393 1.95 -21.69 -14.65
C ALA A 393 0.99 -21.00 -13.67
N MET A 394 0.24 -20.01 -14.16
CA MET A 394 -0.86 -19.41 -13.39
C MET A 394 -1.94 -20.46 -13.09
N GLU A 395 -2.72 -20.23 -12.03
CA GLU A 395 -3.87 -21.06 -11.69
C GLU A 395 -5.07 -20.68 -12.57
N TYR A 396 -5.84 -21.66 -13.01
CA TYR A 396 -7.09 -21.45 -13.75
C TYR A 396 -8.25 -22.17 -13.05
N ASP A 397 -9.26 -21.42 -12.64
CA ASP A 397 -10.53 -21.95 -12.14
C ASP A 397 -11.56 -21.95 -13.29
N PRO A 398 -11.85 -23.11 -13.93
CA PRO A 398 -12.81 -23.19 -15.02
C PRO A 398 -14.25 -22.92 -14.57
N GLY A 399 -14.57 -23.16 -13.29
CA GLY A 399 -15.91 -22.90 -12.74
C GLY A 399 -16.15 -21.43 -12.43
N ALA A 400 -15.10 -20.65 -12.19
CA ALA A 400 -15.18 -19.20 -12.04
C ALA A 400 -14.85 -18.45 -13.34
N GLY A 401 -14.17 -19.09 -14.30
CA GLY A 401 -13.63 -18.39 -15.47
C GLY A 401 -12.54 -17.39 -15.08
N VAL A 402 -11.68 -17.75 -14.13
CA VAL A 402 -10.67 -16.84 -13.55
C VAL A 402 -9.28 -17.45 -13.67
N ILE A 403 -8.31 -16.63 -14.11
CA ILE A 403 -6.88 -16.94 -14.01
C ILE A 403 -6.27 -16.14 -12.85
N SER A 404 -5.37 -16.76 -12.09
CA SER A 404 -4.87 -16.15 -10.85
C SER A 404 -3.50 -16.67 -10.38
N PHE A 405 -2.93 -15.98 -9.40
CA PHE A 405 -1.84 -16.45 -8.55
C PHE A 405 -2.03 -15.93 -7.13
N LYS A 406 -1.34 -16.53 -6.15
CA LYS A 406 -1.36 -16.06 -4.76
C LYS A 406 -0.62 -14.72 -4.62
N CYS A 407 -1.33 -13.65 -4.24
CA CYS A 407 -0.69 -12.39 -3.88
C CYS A 407 0.15 -12.55 -2.61
N GLN A 408 1.26 -11.81 -2.48
CA GLN A 408 2.07 -11.84 -1.25
C GLN A 408 1.72 -10.71 -0.28
N HIS A 409 1.11 -9.62 -0.74
CA HIS A 409 0.79 -8.47 0.12
C HIS A 409 -0.36 -8.70 1.13
N THR A 410 -1.24 -9.70 0.94
CA THR A 410 -2.41 -9.92 1.81
C THR A 410 -2.14 -10.92 2.92
N ALA A 411 -1.03 -11.67 2.83
CA ALA A 411 -0.80 -12.86 3.62
C ALA A 411 -0.83 -12.62 5.15
N PHE A 412 -0.67 -11.36 5.61
CA PHE A 412 -0.53 -11.03 7.03
C PHE A 412 -1.56 -10.01 7.58
N HIS A 413 -2.58 -9.64 6.79
CA HIS A 413 -3.69 -8.79 7.24
C HIS A 413 -5.07 -9.49 7.14
N PRO A 414 -5.37 -10.48 8.01
CA PRO A 414 -6.72 -11.00 8.18
C PRO A 414 -7.68 -9.90 8.69
N PRO A 415 -8.98 -9.93 8.30
CA PRO A 415 -9.74 -11.17 8.11
C PRO A 415 -10.39 -11.38 6.73
N GLU A 416 -10.09 -10.63 5.67
CA GLU A 416 -10.89 -10.75 4.44
C GLU A 416 -10.11 -11.24 3.21
N PRO A 417 -10.48 -12.41 2.63
CA PRO A 417 -10.00 -12.86 1.34
C PRO A 417 -10.42 -11.90 0.19
N PRO A 418 -9.80 -12.04 -1.00
CA PRO A 418 -8.91 -13.14 -1.38
C PRO A 418 -7.41 -12.80 -1.33
N ASP A 419 -6.64 -13.81 -0.94
CA ASP A 419 -5.19 -13.93 -1.13
C ASP A 419 -4.77 -14.08 -2.60
N LEU A 420 -5.67 -13.77 -3.55
CA LEU A 420 -5.50 -14.05 -4.96
C LEU A 420 -5.44 -12.76 -5.76
N CYS A 421 -4.44 -12.70 -6.61
CA CYS A 421 -4.30 -11.72 -7.67
C CYS A 421 -4.90 -12.40 -8.90
N ALA A 422 -5.97 -11.83 -9.44
CA ALA A 422 -6.82 -12.53 -10.38
C ALA A 422 -7.36 -11.58 -11.46
N VAL A 423 -7.69 -12.14 -12.62
CA VAL A 423 -8.50 -11.53 -13.67
C VAL A 423 -9.48 -12.57 -14.20
N ALA A 424 -10.64 -12.12 -14.65
CA ALA A 424 -11.61 -12.99 -15.29
C ALA A 424 -11.35 -13.08 -16.80
N VAL A 425 -11.52 -14.27 -17.37
CA VAL A 425 -11.30 -14.57 -18.79
C VAL A 425 -12.59 -14.79 -19.57
N ALA A 426 -13.73 -14.79 -18.88
CA ALA A 426 -15.05 -14.89 -19.48
C ALA A 426 -15.97 -13.86 -18.81
N PRO A 427 -17.06 -13.40 -19.49
CA PRO A 427 -18.03 -12.50 -18.89
C PRO A 427 -18.46 -12.98 -17.51
N LEU A 428 -18.41 -12.06 -16.55
CA LEU A 428 -18.92 -12.28 -15.22
C LEU A 428 -20.46 -12.31 -15.36
N GLY A 429 -21.06 -13.48 -15.52
CA GLY A 429 -22.54 -13.56 -15.59
C GLY A 429 -23.21 -12.95 -14.34
N ASP A 430 -24.54 -12.91 -14.26
CA ASP A 430 -25.31 -12.25 -13.18
C ASP A 430 -24.95 -12.67 -11.73
N LYS A 431 -24.11 -13.68 -11.55
CA LYS A 431 -23.59 -14.06 -10.25
C LYS A 431 -22.42 -13.13 -9.91
N PRO A 432 -22.52 -12.31 -8.84
CA PRO A 432 -21.38 -11.53 -8.40
C PRO A 432 -20.20 -12.48 -8.18
N VAL A 433 -19.12 -12.28 -8.93
CA VAL A 433 -17.84 -12.99 -8.74
C VAL A 433 -17.09 -12.42 -7.52
N VAL A 434 -17.84 -11.75 -6.63
CA VAL A 434 -17.58 -11.83 -5.20
C VAL A 434 -17.90 -13.25 -4.72
N ARG A 435 -17.07 -14.22 -5.12
CA ARG A 435 -16.83 -15.34 -4.22
C ARG A 435 -16.20 -14.71 -2.99
N LYS A 436 -17.03 -14.39 -1.99
CA LYS A 436 -16.61 -14.66 -0.61
C LYS A 436 -16.17 -16.11 -0.62
N TYR A 437 -14.88 -16.34 -0.81
CA TYR A 437 -14.33 -17.67 -0.58
C TYR A 437 -14.77 -18.01 0.83
N PRO A 438 -15.62 -19.05 1.01
CA PRO A 438 -16.04 -19.42 2.34
C PRO A 438 -14.77 -19.77 3.09
N VAL A 439 -14.49 -18.98 4.13
CA VAL A 439 -13.48 -19.31 5.13
C VAL A 439 -13.99 -20.61 5.76
N THR A 440 -13.46 -21.75 5.33
CA THR A 440 -13.69 -23.05 5.99
C THR A 440 -13.01 -23.08 7.33
#